data_AF-F2LUU6-F1
#
_entry.id   AF-F2LUU6-F1
#
_cell.length_a   1.000
_cell.length_b   1.000
_cell.length_c   1.000
_cell.angle_alpha   90.00
_cell.angle_beta   90.00
_cell.angle_gamma   90.00
#
_symmetry.space_group_name_H-M   'P 1'
#
loop_
_entity.id
_entity.type
_entity.pdbx_description
1 polymer ?
#
loop_
_entity_poly.entity_id
_entity_poly.type
_entity_poly.pdbx_seq_one_letter_code
_entity_poly.pdbx_strand_id
1 'polypeptide(L)'
;MKKNKEIDIQKTFYGSSKSAKLYRFSMQITTAISLLAIVGYDNAIPIYIGSPKIYKILEIITIFAFTFDFILKTILAFEKANQKKKPQVRLKIPLFIQKKQASNSKAACIISYFLSAGTIANILAIIPYDYLPYPYRILILIARILKGASFSKSVQELTEGLKEKAFEISIVFVIFFFIIMGSSIVMLIAEGHRNPNIRSIFDAIWWSIVTFTTVGYGDITPITPIGRGVASFLMVMGISGIALLTGIVSSAFTDRILKLKLNTEEIMEKKIEKLSKHFIICGFGRVGKVVAKEMERFKKKFVIIEENPESAREAIENGYLVIIGSATDEEILKKARVKEAQGIALVMDSDADNIYTLITAKDENKNILAVARANSEDSVKKFVKLGAKTISPYQSSGYDISRMLISPKTAELVSIVMQSDTTIEMGEFYITKKSPYAGKKIKETDIRSKYNLIIIAMIGKDKTTKFNPKANDIIEIGSTLICVGTKEDMEKFEQIISQSSF
;
A
#
# COMPACT_ATOMS: atom_id res chain seq x y z
N MET A 1 1.37 -19.58 -29.70
CA MET A 1 2.01 -19.65 -28.36
C MET A 1 0.94 -19.56 -27.26
N LYS A 2 0.43 -20.70 -26.79
CA LYS A 2 -0.46 -20.76 -25.62
C LYS A 2 0.41 -20.71 -24.36
N LYS A 3 0.50 -19.56 -23.70
CA LYS A 3 1.00 -19.48 -22.32
C LYS A 3 -0.03 -20.19 -21.43
N ASN A 4 0.30 -21.38 -20.94
CA ASN A 4 -0.42 -21.99 -19.84
C ASN A 4 -0.48 -20.97 -18.70
N LYS A 5 -1.69 -20.52 -18.35
CA LYS A 5 -1.96 -19.82 -17.09
C LYS A 5 -1.78 -20.84 -15.97
N GLU A 6 -0.55 -21.11 -15.55
CA GLU A 6 -0.34 -21.71 -14.23
C GLU A 6 -0.98 -20.79 -13.21
N ILE A 7 -1.98 -21.30 -12.49
CA ILE A 7 -2.61 -20.59 -11.38
C ILE A 7 -1.53 -20.50 -10.31
N ASP A 8 -0.92 -19.32 -10.19
CA ASP A 8 -0.02 -18.99 -9.10
C ASP A 8 -0.85 -19.02 -7.80
N ILE A 9 -0.81 -20.17 -7.12
CA ILE A 9 -1.59 -20.47 -5.91
C ILE A 9 -1.27 -19.42 -4.84
N GLN A 10 -0.03 -18.94 -4.78
CA GLN A 10 0.39 -17.92 -3.84
C GLN A 10 -0.27 -16.57 -4.13
N LYS A 11 -0.34 -16.13 -5.39
CA LYS A 11 -1.06 -14.89 -5.76
C LYS A 11 -2.58 -14.99 -5.62
N THR A 12 -3.12 -16.18 -5.84
CA THR A 12 -4.58 -16.41 -5.89
C THR A 12 -5.19 -16.47 -4.49
N PHE A 13 -4.53 -17.11 -3.53
CA PHE A 13 -5.07 -17.32 -2.18
C PHE A 13 -4.40 -16.47 -1.10
N TYR A 14 -3.14 -16.08 -1.29
CA TYR A 14 -2.34 -15.41 -0.26
C TYR A 14 -1.73 -14.07 -0.69
N GLY A 15 -2.00 -13.63 -1.92
CA GLY A 15 -1.52 -12.36 -2.47
C GLY A 15 -2.35 -11.13 -2.05
N SER A 16 -2.09 -10.01 -2.71
CA SER A 16 -2.87 -8.77 -2.60
C SER A 16 -4.07 -8.71 -3.56
N SER A 17 -4.27 -9.75 -4.37
CA SER A 17 -5.35 -9.84 -5.37
C SER A 17 -6.74 -9.80 -4.72
N LYS A 18 -7.75 -9.37 -5.48
CA LYS A 18 -9.16 -9.36 -5.03
C LYS A 18 -9.61 -10.76 -4.60
N SER A 19 -9.19 -11.79 -5.34
CA SER A 19 -9.47 -13.21 -5.02
C SER A 19 -8.85 -13.65 -3.69
N ALA A 20 -7.61 -13.23 -3.39
CA ALA A 20 -6.96 -13.56 -2.11
C ALA A 20 -7.63 -12.86 -0.92
N LYS A 21 -8.09 -11.61 -1.11
CA LYS A 21 -8.90 -10.91 -0.08
C LYS A 21 -10.22 -11.62 0.17
N LEU A 22 -10.91 -12.04 -0.89
CA LEU A 22 -12.18 -12.76 -0.80
C LEU A 22 -12.02 -14.11 -0.10
N TYR A 23 -10.96 -14.87 -0.42
CA TYR A 23 -10.64 -16.13 0.26
C TYR A 23 -10.37 -15.95 1.76
N ARG A 24 -9.54 -14.96 2.14
CA ARG A 24 -9.28 -14.68 3.57
C ARG A 24 -10.56 -14.33 4.31
N PHE A 25 -11.41 -13.51 3.70
CA PHE A 25 -12.70 -13.14 4.26
C PHE A 25 -13.65 -14.34 4.40
N SER A 26 -13.72 -15.22 3.38
CA SER A 26 -14.53 -16.44 3.48
C SER A 26 -14.05 -17.36 4.60
N MET A 27 -12.73 -17.50 4.78
CA MET A 27 -12.18 -18.31 5.88
C MET A 27 -12.48 -17.72 7.26
N GLN A 28 -12.51 -16.39 7.41
CA GLN A 28 -12.94 -15.74 8.65
C GLN A 28 -14.41 -16.02 8.96
N ILE A 29 -15.29 -15.96 7.96
CA ILE A 29 -16.71 -16.32 8.09
C ILE A 29 -16.84 -17.79 8.50
N THR A 30 -16.13 -18.70 7.83
CA THR A 30 -16.12 -20.13 8.18
C THR A 30 -15.66 -20.35 9.62
N THR A 31 -14.63 -19.63 10.08
CA THR A 31 -14.21 -19.69 11.48
C THR A 31 -15.31 -19.20 12.41
N ALA A 32 -15.95 -18.06 12.13
CA ALA A 32 -17.06 -17.55 12.95
C ALA A 32 -18.22 -18.55 13.03
N ILE A 33 -18.61 -19.16 11.90
CA ILE A 33 -19.63 -20.21 11.85
C ILE A 33 -19.23 -21.41 12.71
N SER A 34 -17.95 -21.83 12.65
CA SER A 34 -17.45 -22.94 13.46
C SER A 34 -17.50 -22.64 14.98
N LEU A 35 -17.23 -21.39 15.38
CA LEU A 35 -17.29 -20.97 16.78
C LEU A 35 -18.74 -20.94 17.27
N LEU A 36 -19.66 -20.39 16.46
CA LEU A 36 -21.10 -20.41 16.74
C LEU A 36 -21.65 -21.84 16.83
N ALA A 37 -21.16 -22.75 16.00
CA ALA A 37 -21.57 -24.15 16.03
C ALA A 37 -21.14 -24.86 17.32
N ILE A 38 -19.91 -24.62 17.80
CA ILE A 38 -19.43 -25.16 19.08
C ILE A 38 -20.25 -24.61 20.25
N VAL A 39 -20.42 -23.28 20.31
CA VAL A 39 -21.16 -22.62 21.39
C VAL A 39 -22.64 -23.06 21.40
N GLY A 40 -23.26 -23.20 20.23
CA GLY A 40 -24.64 -23.65 20.09
C GLY A 40 -24.85 -25.12 20.47
N TYR A 41 -23.88 -25.98 20.18
CA TYR A 41 -23.94 -27.39 20.56
C TYR A 41 -23.78 -27.60 22.07
N ASP A 42 -22.83 -26.91 22.70
CA ASP A 42 -22.50 -27.11 24.12
C ASP A 42 -23.48 -26.44 25.08
N ASN A 43 -24.08 -25.30 24.71
CA ASN A 43 -24.92 -24.52 25.63
C ASN A 43 -26.43 -24.74 25.46
N ALA A 44 -26.87 -25.63 24.57
CA ALA A 44 -28.29 -25.90 24.29
C ALA A 44 -29.13 -24.60 24.28
N ILE A 45 -28.61 -23.53 23.63
CA ILE A 45 -29.30 -22.24 23.58
C ILE A 45 -30.65 -22.51 22.91
N PRO A 46 -31.80 -22.36 23.60
CA PRO A 46 -33.11 -22.68 23.05
C PRO A 46 -33.60 -21.53 22.16
N ILE A 47 -32.74 -21.00 21.30
CA ILE A 47 -33.12 -20.03 20.27
C ILE A 47 -33.33 -20.84 18.99
N TYR A 48 -34.56 -21.33 18.82
CA TYR A 48 -35.35 -21.61 17.59
C TYR A 48 -34.68 -21.96 16.23
N ILE A 49 -33.39 -22.29 16.15
CA ILE A 49 -32.67 -22.52 14.90
C ILE A 49 -31.85 -23.80 15.00
N GLY A 50 -32.54 -24.93 15.15
CA GLY A 50 -32.09 -26.16 14.52
C GLY A 50 -31.88 -27.37 15.41
N SER A 51 -32.24 -28.53 14.86
CA SER A 51 -31.89 -29.84 15.42
C SER A 51 -30.37 -29.99 15.58
N PRO A 52 -29.87 -30.84 16.51
CA PRO A 52 -28.46 -31.17 16.66
C PRO A 52 -27.75 -31.58 15.35
N LYS A 53 -28.53 -32.04 14.36
CA LYS A 53 -28.05 -32.37 13.01
C LYS A 53 -27.50 -31.16 12.25
N ILE A 54 -28.07 -29.97 12.44
CA ILE A 54 -27.62 -28.74 11.74
C ILE A 54 -26.21 -28.35 12.20
N TYR A 55 -25.95 -28.35 13.51
CA TYR A 55 -24.61 -28.08 14.04
C TYR A 55 -23.57 -29.08 13.56
N LYS A 56 -23.95 -30.36 13.42
CA LYS A 56 -23.07 -31.40 12.86
C LYS A 56 -22.78 -31.18 11.37
N ILE A 57 -23.77 -30.74 10.59
CA ILE A 57 -23.58 -30.39 9.17
C ILE A 57 -22.63 -29.19 9.05
N LEU A 58 -22.85 -28.13 9.84
CA LEU A 58 -21.98 -26.96 9.87
C LEU A 58 -20.54 -27.34 10.27
N GLU A 59 -20.39 -28.22 11.24
CA GLU A 59 -19.08 -28.73 11.66
C GLU A 59 -18.36 -29.45 10.51
N ILE A 60 -19.02 -30.38 9.83
CA ILE A 60 -18.44 -31.10 8.68
C ILE A 60 -18.00 -30.11 7.58
N ILE A 61 -18.82 -29.11 7.27
CA ILE A 61 -18.50 -28.08 6.27
C ILE A 61 -17.25 -27.28 6.69
N THR A 62 -17.18 -26.86 7.95
CA THR A 62 -16.05 -26.06 8.45
C THR A 62 -14.74 -26.86 8.51
N ILE A 63 -14.80 -28.14 8.93
CA ILE A 63 -13.67 -29.06 8.92
C ILE A 63 -13.18 -29.28 7.49
N PHE A 64 -14.08 -29.47 6.54
CA PHE A 64 -13.72 -29.62 5.13
C PHE A 64 -12.96 -28.39 4.62
N ALA A 65 -13.49 -27.19 4.87
CA ALA A 65 -12.83 -25.93 4.49
C ALA A 65 -11.46 -25.76 5.17
N PHE A 66 -11.35 -26.11 6.46
CA PHE A 66 -10.09 -26.05 7.20
C PHE A 66 -9.04 -27.05 6.72
N THR A 67 -9.48 -28.25 6.33
CA THR A 67 -8.64 -29.30 5.77
C THR A 67 -8.13 -28.88 4.40
N PHE A 68 -9.01 -28.34 3.55
CA PHE A 68 -8.64 -27.80 2.25
C PHE A 68 -7.59 -26.68 2.36
N ASP A 69 -7.80 -25.71 3.26
CA ASP A 69 -6.83 -24.65 3.56
C ASP A 69 -5.47 -25.20 4.01
N PHE A 70 -5.48 -26.22 4.89
CA PHE A 70 -4.26 -26.86 5.38
C PHE A 70 -3.50 -27.59 4.27
N ILE A 71 -4.20 -28.30 3.38
CA ILE A 71 -3.60 -28.97 2.22
C ILE A 71 -2.95 -27.93 1.31
N LEU A 72 -3.66 -26.84 0.98
CA LEU A 72 -3.11 -25.76 0.15
C LEU A 72 -1.83 -25.16 0.75
N LYS A 73 -1.84 -24.83 2.05
CA LYS A 73 -0.66 -24.28 2.74
C LYS A 73 0.51 -25.26 2.75
N THR A 74 0.23 -26.55 2.91
CA THR A 74 1.24 -27.61 2.90
C THR A 74 1.87 -27.73 1.52
N ILE A 75 1.08 -27.78 0.44
CA ILE A 75 1.58 -27.79 -0.95
C ILE A 75 2.48 -26.57 -1.20
N LEU A 76 2.04 -25.37 -0.82
CA LEU A 76 2.83 -24.13 -0.95
C LEU A 76 4.14 -24.18 -0.16
N ALA A 77 4.14 -24.77 1.04
CA ALA A 77 5.33 -24.93 1.85
C ALA A 77 6.34 -25.88 1.18
N PHE A 78 5.88 -26.99 0.61
CA PHE A 78 6.70 -27.92 -0.17
C PHE A 78 7.29 -27.26 -1.43
N GLU A 79 6.49 -26.47 -2.15
CA GLU A 79 6.94 -25.75 -3.33
C GLU A 79 8.05 -24.73 -3.00
N LYS A 80 7.86 -23.95 -1.92
CA LYS A 80 8.88 -23.02 -1.41
C LYS A 80 10.16 -23.72 -0.96
N ALA A 81 10.04 -24.88 -0.33
CA ALA A 81 11.19 -25.69 0.08
C ALA A 81 11.97 -26.23 -1.12
N ASN A 82 11.31 -26.48 -2.26
CA ASN A 82 11.94 -26.90 -3.50
C ASN A 82 12.57 -25.74 -4.30
N GLN A 83 12.01 -24.53 -4.25
CA GLN A 83 12.55 -23.35 -4.94
C GLN A 83 13.81 -22.76 -4.27
N LYS A 84 13.98 -22.91 -2.94
CA LYS A 84 15.15 -22.39 -2.22
C LYS A 84 16.41 -23.25 -2.47
N LYS A 85 17.11 -23.02 -3.60
CA LYS A 85 18.55 -23.30 -3.68
C LYS A 85 19.29 -22.38 -2.69
N LYS A 86 19.68 -22.94 -1.53
CA LYS A 86 20.34 -22.32 -0.37
C LYS A 86 19.48 -21.37 0.49
N PRO A 87 18.86 -21.87 1.58
CA PRO A 87 18.40 -21.04 2.69
C PRO A 87 19.48 -20.88 3.76
N GLN A 88 19.86 -19.66 4.11
CA GLN A 88 20.47 -19.36 5.41
C GLN A 88 19.35 -19.30 6.45
N VAL A 89 19.30 -20.25 7.39
CA VAL A 89 18.42 -20.18 8.56
C VAL A 89 19.29 -19.84 9.78
N ARG A 90 19.05 -18.67 10.38
CA ARG A 90 19.54 -18.33 11.72
C ARG A 90 18.50 -18.80 12.73
N LEU A 91 18.75 -19.93 13.37
CA LEU A 91 18.11 -20.27 14.65
C LEU A 91 18.83 -19.47 15.75
N LYS A 92 18.13 -18.50 16.36
CA LYS A 92 18.52 -17.94 17.65
C LYS A 92 17.61 -18.57 18.71
N ILE A 93 18.11 -19.62 19.36
CA ILE A 93 17.57 -20.09 20.64
C ILE A 93 18.51 -19.53 21.71
N PRO A 94 18.01 -18.85 22.75
CA PRO A 94 18.85 -18.40 23.85
C PRO A 94 18.89 -19.50 24.91
N LEU A 95 20.00 -20.23 24.97
CA LEU A 95 20.63 -20.73 26.21
C LEU A 95 21.78 -21.65 25.83
N PHE A 96 22.98 -21.26 26.29
CA PHE A 96 24.17 -22.08 26.50
C PHE A 96 24.21 -23.42 25.76
N ILE A 97 24.76 -23.44 24.55
CA ILE A 97 25.69 -24.45 24.01
C ILE A 97 26.20 -23.90 22.67
N GLN A 98 27.49 -24.11 22.44
CA GLN A 98 28.28 -23.70 21.30
C GLN A 98 27.54 -23.66 19.94
N LYS A 99 27.90 -22.64 19.15
CA LYS A 99 27.85 -22.62 17.68
C LYS A 99 28.25 -24.01 17.12
N LYS A 100 27.28 -24.83 16.70
CA LYS A 100 27.54 -26.03 15.90
C LYS A 100 26.39 -26.31 14.93
N GLN A 101 26.75 -26.28 13.64
CA GLN A 101 26.08 -26.79 12.44
C GLN A 101 24.57 -27.06 12.52
N ALA A 102 23.78 -26.16 11.93
CA ALA A 102 22.40 -26.45 11.52
C ALA A 102 22.41 -27.33 10.25
N SER A 103 21.69 -28.45 10.31
CA SER A 103 21.56 -29.43 9.22
C SER A 103 20.80 -28.86 8.01
N ASN A 104 21.41 -28.97 6.82
CA ASN A 104 21.00 -28.39 5.53
C ASN A 104 19.99 -29.25 4.72
N SER A 105 19.10 -30.01 5.37
CA SER A 105 18.20 -30.93 4.66
C SER A 105 16.82 -30.33 4.38
N LYS A 106 16.22 -30.66 3.22
CA LYS A 106 14.80 -30.37 2.92
C LYS A 106 13.87 -30.85 4.04
N ALA A 107 14.23 -31.96 4.69
CA ALA A 107 13.52 -32.53 5.82
C ALA A 107 13.48 -31.57 7.03
N ALA A 108 14.57 -30.87 7.35
CA ALA A 108 14.59 -29.91 8.46
C ALA A 108 13.61 -28.73 8.23
N CYS A 109 13.50 -28.26 6.98
CA CYS A 109 12.54 -27.21 6.62
C CYS A 109 11.09 -27.68 6.80
N ILE A 110 10.77 -28.89 6.33
CA ILE A 110 9.44 -29.48 6.45
C ILE A 110 9.08 -29.72 7.91
N ILE A 111 10.00 -30.29 8.69
CA ILE A 111 9.81 -30.53 10.14
C ILE A 111 9.57 -29.21 10.87
N SER A 112 10.35 -28.16 10.56
CA SER A 112 10.16 -26.84 11.17
C SER A 112 8.80 -26.20 10.84
N TYR A 113 8.26 -26.47 9.64
CA TYR A 113 6.93 -25.99 9.24
C TYR A 113 5.83 -26.67 10.05
N PHE A 114 5.90 -27.99 10.23
CA PHE A 114 4.93 -28.75 11.04
C PHE A 114 5.00 -28.42 12.54
N LEU A 115 6.19 -28.10 13.04
CA LEU A 115 6.39 -27.66 14.43
C LEU A 115 6.04 -26.19 14.68
N SER A 116 5.70 -25.42 13.64
CA SER A 116 5.31 -24.02 13.83
C SER A 116 3.95 -23.92 14.53
N ALA A 117 3.83 -22.99 15.49
CA ALA A 117 2.60 -22.80 16.27
C ALA A 117 1.36 -22.56 15.39
N GLY A 118 1.51 -21.89 14.23
CA GLY A 118 0.43 -21.69 13.27
C GLY A 118 -0.03 -22.98 12.59
N THR A 119 0.89 -23.89 12.27
CA THR A 119 0.55 -25.20 11.68
C THR A 119 -0.10 -26.11 12.73
N ILE A 120 0.39 -26.10 13.96
CA ILE A 120 -0.23 -26.81 15.08
C ILE A 120 -1.67 -26.33 15.29
N ALA A 121 -1.91 -25.01 15.30
CA ALA A 121 -3.26 -24.46 15.39
C ALA A 121 -4.15 -24.87 14.18
N ASN A 122 -3.59 -24.95 12.97
CA ASN A 122 -4.33 -25.43 11.80
C ASN A 122 -4.72 -26.91 11.93
N ILE A 123 -3.85 -27.75 12.49
CA ILE A 123 -4.12 -29.17 12.73
C ILE A 123 -5.18 -29.32 13.83
N LEU A 124 -5.01 -28.63 14.95
CA LEU A 124 -5.98 -28.65 16.06
C LEU A 124 -7.36 -28.15 15.63
N ALA A 125 -7.41 -27.14 14.74
CA ALA A 125 -8.68 -26.61 14.23
C ALA A 125 -9.47 -27.61 13.35
N ILE A 126 -8.80 -28.61 12.76
CA ILE A 126 -9.43 -29.65 11.91
C ILE A 126 -10.09 -30.74 12.77
N ILE A 127 -9.67 -30.91 14.02
CA ILE A 127 -10.21 -31.93 14.90
C ILE A 127 -11.71 -31.63 15.16
N PRO A 128 -12.62 -32.58 14.90
CA PRO A 128 -14.03 -32.39 15.21
C PRO A 128 -14.25 -32.30 16.72
N TYR A 129 -15.06 -31.33 17.16
CA TYR A 129 -15.24 -31.08 18.61
C TYR A 129 -16.03 -32.18 19.32
N ASP A 130 -16.87 -32.93 18.61
CA ASP A 130 -17.75 -33.96 19.17
C ASP A 130 -17.00 -35.21 19.63
N TYR A 131 -15.80 -35.45 19.11
CA TYR A 131 -14.92 -36.56 19.52
C TYR A 131 -14.12 -36.31 20.80
N LEU A 132 -14.07 -35.06 21.28
CA LEU A 132 -13.29 -34.69 22.47
C LEU A 132 -14.17 -34.55 23.72
N PRO A 133 -13.71 -35.04 24.88
CA PRO A 133 -14.35 -34.76 26.16
C PRO A 133 -14.44 -33.24 26.41
N TYR A 134 -15.50 -32.82 27.10
CA TYR A 134 -15.82 -31.41 27.37
C TYR A 134 -14.63 -30.50 27.74
N PRO A 135 -13.72 -30.87 28.67
CA PRO A 135 -12.62 -29.97 29.06
C PRO A 135 -11.62 -29.70 27.92
N TYR A 136 -11.49 -30.59 26.93
CA TYR A 136 -10.55 -30.44 25.83
C TYR A 136 -11.14 -29.69 24.62
N ARG A 137 -12.47 -29.47 24.58
CA ARG A 137 -13.13 -28.70 23.51
C ARG A 137 -12.68 -27.25 23.47
N ILE A 138 -12.36 -26.69 24.64
CA ILE A 138 -11.83 -25.32 24.78
C ILE A 138 -10.51 -25.15 24.00
N LEU A 139 -9.67 -26.18 23.94
CA LEU A 139 -8.42 -26.12 23.18
C LEU A 139 -8.66 -26.01 21.66
N ILE A 140 -9.68 -26.72 21.14
CA ILE A 140 -10.08 -26.59 19.73
C ILE A 140 -10.65 -25.19 19.48
N LEU A 141 -11.48 -24.69 20.40
CA LEU A 141 -12.07 -23.35 20.30
C LEU A 141 -10.96 -22.29 20.17
N ILE A 142 -9.95 -22.35 21.06
CA ILE A 142 -8.78 -21.48 21.02
C ILE A 142 -8.03 -21.65 19.69
N ALA A 143 -7.77 -22.88 19.24
CA ALA A 143 -7.09 -23.13 17.97
C ALA A 143 -7.84 -22.54 16.75
N ARG A 144 -9.17 -22.64 16.73
CA ARG A 144 -10.02 -22.06 15.69
C ARG A 144 -10.01 -20.53 15.73
N ILE A 145 -10.06 -19.91 16.91
CA ILE A 145 -9.93 -18.46 17.07
C ILE A 145 -8.57 -17.98 16.53
N LEU A 146 -7.47 -18.64 16.92
CA LEU A 146 -6.13 -18.32 16.45
C LEU A 146 -6.00 -18.50 14.93
N LYS A 147 -6.62 -19.55 14.37
CA LYS A 147 -6.68 -19.77 12.92
C LYS A 147 -7.41 -18.63 12.21
N GLY A 148 -8.59 -18.23 12.71
CA GLY A 148 -9.35 -17.08 12.18
C GLY A 148 -8.55 -15.79 12.20
N ALA A 149 -7.87 -15.51 13.32
CA ALA A 149 -7.00 -14.35 13.47
C ALA A 149 -5.84 -14.36 12.45
N SER A 150 -5.28 -15.54 12.14
CA SER A 150 -4.19 -15.68 11.17
C SER A 150 -4.57 -15.30 9.72
N PHE A 151 -5.87 -15.20 9.40
CA PHE A 151 -6.32 -14.73 8.08
C PHE A 151 -6.40 -13.20 7.98
N SER A 152 -6.27 -12.46 9.09
CA SER A 152 -6.21 -11.00 9.06
C SER A 152 -4.81 -10.52 8.72
N LYS A 153 -4.68 -9.68 7.67
CA LYS A 153 -3.42 -9.05 7.29
C LYS A 153 -2.82 -8.23 8.44
N SER A 154 -3.67 -7.51 9.18
CA SER A 154 -3.27 -6.71 10.33
C SER A 154 -2.71 -7.59 11.46
N VAL A 155 -3.30 -8.77 11.71
CA VAL A 155 -2.79 -9.72 12.70
C VAL A 155 -1.47 -10.33 12.23
N GLN A 156 -1.32 -10.64 10.94
CA GLN A 156 -0.05 -11.12 10.40
C GLN A 156 1.05 -10.08 10.59
N GLU A 157 0.80 -8.82 10.24
CA GLU A 157 1.74 -7.71 10.43
C GLU A 157 2.09 -7.50 11.91
N LEU A 158 1.12 -7.65 12.81
CA LEU A 158 1.34 -7.64 14.25
C LEU A 158 2.23 -8.80 14.72
N THR A 159 1.92 -10.03 14.30
CA THR A 159 2.72 -11.20 14.70
C THR A 159 4.16 -11.11 14.19
N GLU A 160 4.39 -10.49 13.04
CA GLU A 160 5.74 -10.21 12.55
C GLU A 160 6.47 -9.18 13.41
N GLY A 161 5.80 -8.07 13.78
CA GLY A 161 6.37 -7.08 14.71
C GLY A 161 6.72 -7.70 16.07
N LEU A 162 5.83 -8.51 16.64
CA LEU A 162 6.08 -9.19 17.92
C LEU A 162 7.20 -10.24 17.82
N LYS A 163 7.35 -10.92 16.68
CA LYS A 163 8.47 -11.86 16.46
C LYS A 163 9.82 -11.16 16.50
N GLU A 164 9.92 -9.93 16.01
CA GLU A 164 11.15 -9.15 16.09
C GLU A 164 11.54 -8.84 17.55
N LYS A 165 10.54 -8.64 18.42
CA LYS A 165 10.71 -8.36 19.86
C LYS A 165 10.52 -9.60 20.76
N ALA A 166 10.45 -10.80 20.18
CA ALA A 166 10.12 -12.02 20.93
C ALA A 166 11.12 -12.35 22.04
N PHE A 167 12.39 -11.98 21.86
CA PHE A 167 13.42 -12.18 22.87
C PHE A 167 13.18 -11.30 24.11
N GLU A 168 12.87 -10.02 23.91
CA GLU A 168 12.56 -9.06 24.97
C GLU A 168 11.29 -9.48 25.72
N ILE A 169 10.23 -9.84 24.97
CA ILE A 169 8.97 -10.36 25.52
C ILE A 169 9.23 -11.62 26.36
N SER A 170 10.06 -12.54 25.87
CA SER A 170 10.38 -13.78 26.59
C SER A 170 11.11 -13.50 27.91
N ILE A 171 12.05 -12.55 27.92
CA ILE A 171 12.73 -12.14 29.16
C ILE A 171 11.73 -11.59 30.17
N VAL A 172 10.81 -10.73 29.74
CA VAL A 172 9.77 -10.16 30.61
C VAL A 172 8.90 -11.28 31.21
N PHE A 173 8.46 -12.26 30.42
CA PHE A 173 7.69 -13.39 30.94
C PHE A 173 8.48 -14.27 31.90
N VAL A 174 9.78 -14.47 31.67
CA VAL A 174 10.66 -15.19 32.60
C VAL A 174 10.77 -14.43 33.93
N ILE A 175 10.95 -13.11 33.89
CA ILE A 175 10.98 -12.27 35.09
C ILE A 175 9.64 -12.35 35.84
N PHE A 176 8.50 -12.28 35.13
CA PHE A 176 7.18 -12.41 35.74
C PHE A 176 7.00 -13.77 36.41
N PHE A 177 7.44 -14.85 35.75
CA PHE A 177 7.40 -16.19 36.33
C PHE A 177 8.16 -16.24 37.67
N PHE A 178 9.38 -15.72 37.74
CA PHE A 178 10.15 -15.71 38.98
C PHE A 178 9.53 -14.81 40.06
N ILE A 179 8.99 -13.65 39.70
CA ILE A 179 8.30 -12.76 40.66
C ILE A 179 7.05 -13.43 41.22
N ILE A 180 6.22 -14.04 40.37
CA ILE A 180 5.00 -14.72 40.77
C ILE A 180 5.33 -15.94 41.63
N MET A 181 6.30 -16.78 41.23
CA MET A 181 6.72 -17.93 42.04
C MET A 181 7.32 -17.50 43.38
N GLY A 182 8.20 -16.50 43.38
CA GLY A 182 8.84 -15.98 44.60
C GLY A 182 7.82 -15.41 45.59
N SER A 183 6.91 -14.55 45.11
CA SER A 183 5.83 -13.99 45.94
C SER A 183 4.89 -15.08 46.47
N SER A 184 4.57 -16.10 45.67
CA SER A 184 3.74 -17.25 46.09
C SER A 184 4.38 -18.05 47.21
N ILE A 185 5.68 -18.31 47.13
CA ILE A 185 6.42 -19.04 48.17
C ILE A 185 6.44 -18.24 49.46
N VAL A 186 6.76 -16.94 49.40
CA VAL A 186 6.79 -16.11 50.60
C VAL A 186 5.39 -15.97 51.21
N MET A 187 4.36 -15.85 50.38
CA MET A 187 2.97 -15.82 50.83
C MET A 187 2.58 -17.12 51.54
N LEU A 188 2.91 -18.29 50.98
CA LEU A 188 2.64 -19.58 51.63
C LEU A 188 3.37 -19.72 52.97
N ILE A 189 4.63 -19.28 53.05
CA ILE A 189 5.40 -19.33 54.30
C ILE A 189 4.83 -18.37 55.35
N ALA A 190 4.50 -17.14 54.96
CA ALA A 190 4.02 -16.11 55.88
C ALA A 190 2.58 -16.35 56.36
N GLU A 191 1.72 -16.88 55.49
CA GLU A 191 0.27 -16.93 55.68
C GLU A 191 -0.29 -18.35 55.77
N GLY A 192 0.39 -19.38 55.28
CA GLY A 192 -0.19 -20.74 55.13
C GLY A 192 -0.63 -21.40 56.44
N HIS A 193 -0.08 -20.99 57.59
CA HIS A 193 -0.50 -21.48 58.92
C HIS A 193 -1.51 -20.59 59.62
N ARG A 194 -1.77 -19.38 59.09
CA ARG A 194 -2.58 -18.33 59.75
C ARG A 194 -3.83 -17.96 58.96
N ASN A 195 -3.77 -18.09 57.64
CA ASN A 195 -4.82 -17.70 56.71
C ASN A 195 -5.57 -18.94 56.21
N PRO A 196 -6.86 -19.12 56.57
CA PRO A 196 -7.62 -20.30 56.19
C PRO A 196 -7.87 -20.43 54.67
N ASN A 197 -7.65 -19.35 53.92
CA ASN A 197 -7.85 -19.29 52.47
C ASN A 197 -6.61 -19.72 51.68
N ILE A 198 -5.47 -19.97 52.34
CA ILE A 198 -4.23 -20.44 51.69
C ILE A 198 -3.91 -21.83 52.21
N ARG A 199 -4.33 -22.86 51.45
CA ARG A 199 -4.18 -24.27 51.86
C ARG A 199 -3.06 -24.98 51.12
N SER A 200 -2.71 -24.47 49.94
CA SER A 200 -1.71 -25.04 49.06
C SER A 200 -0.88 -23.95 48.37
N ILE A 201 0.24 -24.36 47.77
CA ILE A 201 1.03 -23.47 46.91
C ILE A 201 0.20 -22.94 45.73
N PHE A 202 -0.78 -23.70 45.24
CA PHE A 202 -1.63 -23.28 44.13
C PHE A 202 -2.52 -22.09 44.51
N ASP A 203 -2.99 -22.01 45.76
CA ASP A 203 -3.77 -20.88 46.26
C ASP A 203 -2.90 -19.60 46.33
N ALA A 204 -1.63 -19.75 46.75
CA ALA A 204 -0.67 -18.65 46.78
C ALA A 204 -0.25 -18.19 45.36
N ILE A 205 -0.14 -19.12 44.41
CA ILE A 205 0.09 -18.82 42.99
C ILE A 205 -1.10 -18.08 42.40
N TRP A 206 -2.31 -18.55 42.67
CA TRP A 206 -3.55 -17.88 42.26
C TRP A 206 -3.61 -16.44 42.79
N TRP A 207 -3.40 -16.25 44.08
CA TRP A 207 -3.33 -14.92 44.70
C TRP A 207 -2.28 -14.02 44.05
N SER A 208 -1.08 -14.55 43.80
CA SER A 208 0.02 -13.80 43.20
C SER A 208 -0.30 -13.37 41.77
N ILE A 209 -0.92 -14.25 40.96
CA ILE A 209 -1.36 -13.92 39.60
C ILE A 209 -2.43 -12.82 39.64
N VAL A 210 -3.46 -12.98 40.47
CA VAL A 210 -4.59 -12.03 40.58
C VAL A 210 -4.11 -10.65 41.05
N THR A 211 -3.14 -10.61 41.97
CA THR A 211 -2.55 -9.38 42.49
C THR A 211 -1.62 -8.73 41.46
N PHE A 212 -0.72 -9.50 40.83
CA PHE A 212 0.23 -9.01 39.84
C PHE A 212 -0.46 -8.45 38.58
N THR A 213 -1.56 -9.08 38.16
CA THR A 213 -2.37 -8.66 37.00
C THR A 213 -3.35 -7.52 37.32
N THR A 214 -3.31 -6.98 38.53
CA THR A 214 -4.16 -5.90 39.04
C THR A 214 -5.67 -6.21 38.99
N VAL A 215 -6.06 -7.49 38.97
CA VAL A 215 -7.47 -7.92 38.99
C VAL A 215 -8.06 -7.81 40.39
N GLY A 216 -7.38 -8.38 41.39
CA GLY A 216 -7.74 -8.23 42.80
C GLY A 216 -9.16 -8.69 43.19
N TYR A 217 -9.53 -9.96 42.93
CA TYR A 217 -10.85 -10.48 43.30
C TYR A 217 -11.18 -10.36 44.80
N GLY A 218 -10.17 -10.31 45.67
CA GLY A 218 -10.32 -10.17 47.12
C GLY A 218 -10.73 -11.45 47.85
N ASP A 219 -10.73 -12.58 47.15
CA ASP A 219 -10.96 -13.93 47.66
C ASP A 219 -9.84 -14.42 48.60
N ILE A 220 -8.60 -14.07 48.28
CA ILE A 220 -7.43 -14.30 49.13
C ILE A 220 -6.75 -12.96 49.42
N THR A 221 -6.51 -12.65 50.69
CA THR A 221 -5.81 -11.42 51.11
C THR A 221 -4.81 -11.71 52.24
N PRO A 222 -3.64 -11.04 52.27
CA PRO A 222 -2.68 -11.20 53.36
C PRO A 222 -3.18 -10.56 54.65
N ILE A 223 -3.13 -11.31 55.74
CA ILE A 223 -3.50 -10.82 57.07
C ILE A 223 -2.28 -10.51 57.95
N THR A 224 -1.10 -11.03 57.60
CA THR A 224 0.15 -10.79 58.33
C THR A 224 0.90 -9.55 57.81
N PRO A 225 1.73 -8.90 58.64
CA PRO A 225 2.57 -7.79 58.21
C PRO A 225 3.52 -8.15 57.07
N ILE A 226 4.10 -9.36 57.11
CA ILE A 226 5.02 -9.86 56.07
C ILE A 226 4.26 -10.08 54.75
N GLY A 227 3.10 -10.75 54.80
CA GLY A 227 2.25 -10.94 53.62
C GLY A 227 1.82 -9.62 52.98
N ARG A 228 1.47 -8.63 53.80
CA ARG A 228 1.13 -7.27 53.31
C ARG A 228 2.32 -6.54 52.68
N GLY A 229 3.53 -6.73 53.23
CA GLY A 229 4.76 -6.20 52.64
C GLY A 229 5.03 -6.78 51.25
N VAL A 230 4.94 -8.10 51.11
CA VAL A 230 5.09 -8.79 49.81
C VAL A 230 4.02 -8.39 48.83
N ALA A 231 2.76 -8.27 49.28
CA ALA A 231 1.65 -7.82 48.45
C ALA A 231 1.88 -6.41 47.90
N SER A 232 2.32 -5.49 48.76
CA SER A 232 2.61 -4.11 48.35
C SER A 232 3.72 -4.05 47.31
N PHE A 233 4.80 -4.83 47.51
CA PHE A 233 5.86 -4.97 46.51
C PHE A 233 5.35 -5.58 45.20
N LEU A 234 4.54 -6.64 45.27
CA LEU A 234 3.99 -7.34 44.12
C LEU A 234 3.06 -6.43 43.28
N MET A 235 2.27 -5.57 43.92
CA MET A 235 1.41 -4.59 43.23
C MET A 235 2.23 -3.59 42.41
N VAL A 236 3.32 -3.05 42.98
CA VAL A 236 4.23 -2.13 42.26
C VAL A 236 4.91 -2.84 41.08
N MET A 237 5.38 -4.06 41.30
CA MET A 237 5.98 -4.88 40.24
C MET A 237 4.97 -5.26 39.16
N GLY A 238 3.71 -5.51 39.51
CA GLY A 238 2.62 -5.80 38.58
C GLY A 238 2.35 -4.65 37.63
N ILE A 239 2.14 -3.45 38.18
CA ILE A 239 1.92 -2.23 37.37
C ILE A 239 3.14 -1.96 36.47
N SER A 240 4.35 -2.06 37.02
CA SER A 240 5.60 -1.88 36.26
C SER A 240 5.73 -2.92 35.14
N GLY A 241 5.38 -4.18 35.41
CA GLY A 241 5.41 -5.26 34.45
C GLY A 241 4.45 -5.03 33.28
N ILE A 242 3.19 -4.71 33.57
CA ILE A 242 2.20 -4.43 32.53
C ILE A 242 2.63 -3.22 31.68
N ALA A 243 3.17 -2.17 32.31
CA ALA A 243 3.67 -1.00 31.60
C ALA A 243 4.83 -1.34 30.65
N LEU A 244 5.79 -2.16 31.09
CA LEU A 244 6.90 -2.63 30.25
C LEU A 244 6.40 -3.47 29.07
N LEU A 245 5.46 -4.39 29.31
CA LEU A 245 4.90 -5.23 28.25
C LEU A 245 4.17 -4.38 27.20
N THR A 246 3.32 -3.45 27.63
CA THR A 246 2.64 -2.50 26.74
C THR A 246 3.65 -1.66 25.95
N GLY A 247 4.72 -1.19 26.59
CA GLY A 247 5.78 -0.42 25.94
C GLY A 247 6.50 -1.18 24.83
N ILE A 248 6.88 -2.45 25.08
CA ILE A 248 7.53 -3.31 24.08
C ILE A 248 6.60 -3.58 22.91
N VAL A 249 5.33 -3.92 23.19
CA VAL A 249 4.32 -4.14 22.16
C VAL A 249 4.13 -2.88 21.32
N SER A 250 3.96 -1.71 21.94
CA SER A 250 3.82 -0.43 21.25
C SER A 250 5.04 -0.11 20.38
N SER A 251 6.26 -0.35 20.87
CA SER A 251 7.48 -0.18 20.07
C SER A 251 7.49 -1.10 18.86
N ALA A 252 7.08 -2.36 19.00
CA ALA A 252 6.99 -3.31 17.89
C ALA A 252 6.05 -2.81 16.77
N PHE A 253 4.93 -2.20 17.14
CA PHE A 253 4.00 -1.59 16.18
C PHE A 253 4.62 -0.38 15.47
N THR A 254 5.19 0.56 16.23
CA THR A 254 5.80 1.77 15.68
C THR A 254 6.94 1.45 14.72
N ASP A 255 7.85 0.55 15.13
CA ASP A 255 8.98 0.12 14.30
C ASP A 255 8.49 -0.51 12.99
N ARG A 256 7.41 -1.30 13.04
CA ARG A 256 6.83 -1.94 11.85
C ARG A 256 6.22 -0.92 10.89
N ILE A 257 5.44 0.01 11.40
CA ILE A 257 4.82 1.07 10.58
C ILE A 257 5.90 1.92 9.92
N LEU A 258 6.94 2.30 10.67
CA LEU A 258 8.06 3.08 10.16
C LEU A 258 8.83 2.34 9.06
N LYS A 259 9.14 1.05 9.26
CA LYS A 259 9.78 0.21 8.23
C LYS A 259 8.96 0.12 6.94
N LEU A 260 7.62 0.03 7.03
CA LEU A 260 6.77 -0.01 5.85
C LEU A 260 6.81 1.30 5.06
N LYS A 261 6.86 2.44 5.75
CA LYS A 261 7.03 3.75 5.11
C LYS A 261 8.38 3.86 4.41
N LEU A 262 9.46 3.56 5.13
CA LEU A 262 10.83 3.62 4.58
C LEU A 262 11.02 2.69 3.38
N ASN A 263 10.53 1.45 3.44
CA ASN A 263 10.61 0.53 2.31
C ASN A 263 9.83 1.06 1.09
N THR A 264 8.71 1.74 1.31
CA THR A 264 7.91 2.33 0.22
C THR A 264 8.68 3.47 -0.42
N GLU A 265 9.25 4.37 0.38
CA GLU A 265 10.10 5.48 -0.09
C GLU A 265 11.31 4.95 -0.87
N GLU A 266 12.05 3.96 -0.34
CA GLU A 266 13.21 3.37 -1.01
C GLU A 266 12.83 2.71 -2.35
N ILE A 267 11.67 2.04 -2.41
CA ILE A 267 11.14 1.47 -3.66
C ILE A 267 10.79 2.57 -4.66
N MET A 268 10.19 3.68 -4.21
CA MET A 268 9.86 4.82 -5.07
C MET A 268 11.12 5.49 -5.60
N GLU A 269 12.10 5.80 -4.74
CA GLU A 269 13.38 6.39 -5.13
C GLU A 269 14.09 5.53 -6.19
N LYS A 270 14.21 4.22 -5.97
CA LYS A 270 14.79 3.29 -6.96
C LYS A 270 14.05 3.23 -8.30
N LYS A 271 12.75 3.51 -8.32
CA LYS A 271 11.97 3.61 -9.57
C LYS A 271 12.22 4.95 -10.25
N ILE A 272 12.30 6.04 -9.49
CA ILE A 272 12.56 7.39 -9.97
C ILE A 272 13.98 7.51 -10.53
N GLU A 273 14.97 6.88 -9.91
CA GLU A 273 16.36 6.78 -10.38
C GLU A 273 16.50 6.17 -11.78
N LYS A 274 15.48 5.45 -12.27
CA LYS A 274 15.47 4.84 -13.61
C LYS A 274 14.73 5.69 -14.64
N LEU A 275 14.11 6.80 -14.22
CA LEU A 275 13.39 7.69 -15.12
C LEU A 275 14.36 8.55 -15.92
N SER A 276 14.05 8.71 -17.20
CA SER A 276 14.64 9.71 -18.07
C SER A 276 13.56 10.18 -19.03
N LYS A 277 13.67 11.43 -19.50
CA LYS A 277 12.65 12.06 -20.34
C LYS A 277 11.25 12.00 -19.71
N HIS A 278 11.18 12.28 -18.42
CA HIS A 278 9.94 12.28 -17.63
C HIS A 278 9.49 13.71 -17.29
N PHE A 279 8.31 13.83 -16.71
CA PHE A 279 7.74 15.10 -16.24
C PHE A 279 7.72 15.14 -14.71
N ILE A 280 7.84 16.33 -14.13
CA ILE A 280 7.72 16.57 -12.70
C ILE A 280 6.43 17.35 -12.44
N ILE A 281 5.63 16.91 -11.48
CA ILE A 281 4.43 17.63 -11.03
C ILE A 281 4.68 18.09 -9.60
N CYS A 282 4.82 19.39 -9.40
CA CYS A 282 5.00 20.01 -8.09
C CYS A 282 3.63 20.39 -7.53
N GLY A 283 3.18 19.65 -6.52
CA GLY A 283 1.86 19.74 -5.93
C GLY A 283 0.86 18.76 -6.54
N PHE A 284 0.19 18.01 -5.69
CA PHE A 284 -0.88 17.05 -5.95
C PHE A 284 -2.22 17.53 -5.37
N GLY A 285 -2.44 18.85 -5.41
CA GLY A 285 -3.73 19.45 -5.11
C GLY A 285 -4.75 19.26 -6.23
N ARG A 286 -5.79 20.09 -6.24
CA ARG A 286 -6.90 20.02 -7.23
C ARG A 286 -6.42 19.98 -8.68
N VAL A 287 -5.48 20.86 -9.05
CA VAL A 287 -4.93 20.93 -10.42
C VAL A 287 -3.94 19.79 -10.66
N GLY A 288 -3.04 19.51 -9.72
CA GLY A 288 -2.05 18.43 -9.84
C GLY A 288 -2.66 17.05 -10.07
N LYS A 289 -3.80 16.74 -9.41
CA LYS A 289 -4.57 15.51 -9.62
C LYS A 289 -5.04 15.36 -11.07
N VAL A 290 -5.57 16.43 -11.66
CA VAL A 290 -6.02 16.43 -13.05
C VAL A 290 -4.82 16.27 -13.99
N VAL A 291 -3.72 16.97 -13.74
CA VAL A 291 -2.50 16.85 -14.54
C VAL A 291 -1.95 15.42 -14.50
N ALA A 292 -1.86 14.80 -13.32
CA ALA A 292 -1.37 13.43 -13.17
C ALA A 292 -2.25 12.41 -13.92
N LYS A 293 -3.57 12.56 -13.82
CA LYS A 293 -4.53 11.71 -14.54
C LYS A 293 -4.37 11.82 -16.06
N GLU A 294 -4.21 13.03 -16.58
CA GLU A 294 -3.97 13.25 -18.02
C GLU A 294 -2.60 12.71 -18.45
N MET A 295 -1.55 12.90 -17.64
CA MET A 295 -0.22 12.34 -17.94
C MET A 295 -0.23 10.80 -18.00
N GLU A 296 -0.96 10.15 -17.08
CA GLU A 296 -1.18 8.71 -17.10
C GLU A 296 -1.93 8.26 -18.36
N ARG A 297 -2.99 8.98 -18.74
CA ARG A 297 -3.78 8.72 -19.96
C ARG A 297 -2.89 8.73 -21.21
N PHE A 298 -2.03 9.73 -21.35
CA PHE A 298 -1.07 9.83 -22.47
C PHE A 298 0.18 8.94 -22.29
N LYS A 299 0.20 8.08 -21.28
CA LYS A 299 1.30 7.14 -20.95
C LYS A 299 2.65 7.83 -20.83
N LYS A 300 2.65 9.09 -20.35
CA LYS A 300 3.88 9.83 -20.08
C LYS A 300 4.43 9.38 -18.73
N LYS A 301 5.76 9.31 -18.64
CA LYS A 301 6.44 9.03 -17.37
C LYS A 301 6.46 10.31 -16.55
N PHE A 302 6.01 10.27 -15.31
CA PHE A 302 6.06 11.42 -14.41
C PHE A 302 6.35 11.02 -12.97
N VAL A 303 6.78 12.01 -12.19
CA VAL A 303 6.96 11.96 -10.74
C VAL A 303 6.24 13.14 -10.10
N ILE A 304 5.63 12.92 -8.95
CA ILE A 304 4.94 13.94 -8.16
C ILE A 304 5.82 14.32 -6.97
N ILE A 305 5.93 15.61 -6.68
CA ILE A 305 6.49 16.13 -5.44
C ILE A 305 5.33 16.70 -4.63
N GLU A 306 5.10 16.18 -3.44
CA GLU A 306 4.00 16.61 -2.56
C GLU A 306 4.46 16.65 -1.10
N GLU A 307 4.20 17.78 -0.43
CA GLU A 307 4.58 18.01 0.96
C GLU A 307 3.49 17.54 1.93
N ASN A 308 2.22 17.67 1.54
CA ASN A 308 1.09 17.25 2.34
C ASN A 308 0.99 15.70 2.41
N PRO A 309 1.10 15.09 3.60
CA PRO A 309 1.14 13.63 3.73
C PRO A 309 -0.12 12.91 3.22
N GLU A 310 -1.29 13.52 3.37
CA GLU A 310 -2.55 12.92 2.91
C GLU A 310 -2.66 12.92 1.39
N SER A 311 -2.29 14.04 0.74
CA SER A 311 -2.28 14.16 -0.72
C SER A 311 -1.22 13.24 -1.34
N ALA A 312 -0.04 13.13 -0.70
CA ALA A 312 1.00 12.20 -1.12
C ALA A 312 0.54 10.74 -1.00
N ARG A 313 -0.13 10.39 0.10
CA ARG A 313 -0.71 9.05 0.31
C ARG A 313 -1.74 8.71 -0.78
N GLU A 314 -2.62 9.64 -1.12
CA GLU A 314 -3.59 9.47 -2.21
C GLU A 314 -2.90 9.23 -3.56
N ALA A 315 -1.85 9.99 -3.89
CA ALA A 315 -1.07 9.77 -5.10
C ALA A 315 -0.41 8.37 -5.14
N ILE A 316 0.14 7.90 -4.01
CA ILE A 316 0.72 6.56 -3.88
C ILE A 316 -0.35 5.47 -4.06
N GLU A 317 -1.55 5.65 -3.50
CA GLU A 317 -2.66 4.71 -3.65
C GLU A 317 -3.16 4.60 -5.09
N ASN A 318 -3.11 5.70 -5.84
CA ASN A 318 -3.35 5.72 -7.28
C ASN A 318 -2.20 5.10 -8.10
N GLY A 319 -1.12 4.66 -7.46
CA GLY A 319 0.00 3.96 -8.09
C GLY A 319 1.05 4.88 -8.72
N TYR A 320 1.00 6.20 -8.45
CA TYR A 320 1.95 7.15 -8.98
C TYR A 320 3.29 7.11 -8.24
N LEU A 321 4.35 7.59 -8.91
CA LEU A 321 5.65 7.81 -8.30
C LEU A 321 5.62 9.15 -7.56
N VAL A 322 5.91 9.11 -6.26
CA VAL A 322 5.78 10.27 -5.37
C VAL A 322 7.07 10.43 -4.56
N ILE A 323 7.52 11.68 -4.45
CA ILE A 323 8.54 12.12 -3.49
C ILE A 323 7.81 12.98 -2.46
N ILE A 324 7.92 12.59 -1.20
CA ILE A 324 7.34 13.34 -0.08
C ILE A 324 8.33 14.43 0.32
N GLY A 325 7.94 15.69 0.19
CA GLY A 325 8.79 16.83 0.50
C GLY A 325 8.38 18.10 -0.23
N SER A 326 8.99 19.21 0.14
CA SER A 326 8.72 20.50 -0.49
C SER A 326 9.44 20.62 -1.82
N ALA A 327 8.74 21.06 -2.87
CA ALA A 327 9.36 21.31 -4.17
C ALA A 327 10.28 22.54 -4.18
N THR A 328 10.29 23.34 -3.11
CA THR A 328 11.25 24.42 -2.92
C THR A 328 12.61 23.91 -2.45
N ASP A 329 12.72 22.66 -1.99
CA ASP A 329 14.00 22.08 -1.62
C ASP A 329 14.75 21.58 -2.88
N GLU A 330 15.97 22.09 -3.07
CA GLU A 330 16.84 21.70 -4.17
C GLU A 330 17.16 20.20 -4.16
N GLU A 331 17.35 19.60 -2.99
CA GLU A 331 17.63 18.17 -2.87
C GLU A 331 16.44 17.32 -3.29
N ILE A 332 15.21 17.78 -3.02
CA ILE A 332 13.97 17.12 -3.48
C ILE A 332 13.85 17.18 -5.00
N LEU A 333 14.19 18.31 -5.63
CA LEU A 333 14.22 18.44 -7.10
C LEU A 333 15.29 17.55 -7.74
N LYS A 334 16.46 17.43 -7.11
CA LYS A 334 17.52 16.49 -7.55
C LYS A 334 17.06 15.04 -7.43
N LYS A 335 16.42 14.64 -6.33
CA LYS A 335 15.78 13.32 -6.18
C LYS A 335 14.72 13.07 -7.25
N ALA A 336 13.97 14.11 -7.63
CA ALA A 336 13.00 14.06 -8.73
C ALA A 336 13.63 14.02 -10.13
N ARG A 337 14.96 14.07 -10.21
CA ARG A 337 15.73 14.05 -11.46
C ARG A 337 15.40 15.21 -12.39
N VAL A 338 15.32 16.43 -11.83
CA VAL A 338 15.01 17.65 -12.60
C VAL A 338 15.96 17.89 -13.78
N LYS A 339 17.23 17.48 -13.65
CA LYS A 339 18.25 17.59 -14.69
C LYS A 339 17.92 16.81 -15.97
N GLU A 340 17.28 15.65 -15.85
CA GLU A 340 16.88 14.82 -17.00
C GLU A 340 15.39 14.93 -17.36
N ALA A 341 14.64 15.76 -16.64
CA ALA A 341 13.21 15.99 -16.87
C ALA A 341 12.98 16.80 -18.17
N GLN A 342 11.92 16.44 -18.90
CA GLN A 342 11.46 17.17 -20.09
C GLN A 342 10.62 18.39 -19.72
N GLY A 343 9.87 18.31 -18.63
CA GLY A 343 9.02 19.40 -18.19
C GLY A 343 8.68 19.33 -16.70
N ILE A 344 8.28 20.47 -16.17
CA ILE A 344 7.86 20.67 -14.79
C ILE A 344 6.55 21.45 -14.76
N ALA A 345 5.56 20.91 -14.05
CA ALA A 345 4.29 21.55 -13.78
C ALA A 345 4.32 22.12 -12.35
N LEU A 346 4.23 23.44 -12.23
CA LEU A 346 4.27 24.17 -10.97
C LEU A 346 2.83 24.53 -10.60
N VAL A 347 2.18 23.66 -9.84
CA VAL A 347 0.73 23.71 -9.58
C VAL A 347 0.40 23.75 -8.08
N MET A 348 1.39 24.13 -7.26
CA MET A 348 1.22 24.40 -5.84
C MET A 348 0.31 25.61 -5.64
N ASP A 349 -0.28 25.76 -4.44
CA ASP A 349 -1.22 26.84 -4.17
C ASP A 349 -0.54 28.21 -3.98
N SER A 350 0.74 28.24 -3.60
CA SER A 350 1.54 29.46 -3.43
C SER A 350 2.26 29.85 -4.73
N ASP A 351 1.98 31.04 -5.25
CA ASP A 351 2.72 31.60 -6.40
C ASP A 351 4.20 31.84 -6.05
N ALA A 352 4.51 32.16 -4.79
CA ALA A 352 5.89 32.38 -4.34
C ALA A 352 6.70 31.08 -4.41
N ASP A 353 6.15 29.97 -3.93
CA ASP A 353 6.81 28.67 -3.95
C ASP A 353 6.98 28.18 -5.39
N ASN A 354 5.96 28.36 -6.23
CA ASN A 354 6.05 28.05 -7.66
C ASN A 354 7.15 28.87 -8.35
N ILE A 355 7.30 30.17 -8.02
CA ILE A 355 8.39 31.02 -8.56
C ILE A 355 9.76 30.53 -8.07
N TYR A 356 9.88 30.22 -6.77
CA TYR A 356 11.14 29.75 -6.20
C TYR A 356 11.56 28.41 -6.85
N THR A 357 10.67 27.42 -6.87
CA THR A 357 10.89 26.13 -7.52
C THR A 357 11.23 26.29 -9.00
N LEU A 358 10.61 27.23 -9.72
CA LEU A 358 10.95 27.51 -11.11
C LEU A 358 12.40 27.95 -11.27
N ILE A 359 12.87 28.86 -10.43
CA ILE A 359 14.24 29.38 -10.48
C ILE A 359 15.22 28.23 -10.24
N THR A 360 15.02 27.45 -9.17
CA THR A 360 15.88 26.29 -8.85
C THR A 360 15.86 25.25 -9.96
N ALA A 361 14.69 24.92 -10.52
CA ALA A 361 14.58 23.96 -11.62
C ALA A 361 15.27 24.45 -12.90
N LYS A 362 15.23 25.75 -13.19
CA LYS A 362 15.89 26.36 -14.36
C LYS A 362 17.40 26.45 -14.18
N ASP A 363 17.89 26.59 -12.96
CA ASP A 363 19.33 26.57 -12.68
C ASP A 363 19.92 25.18 -12.96
N GLU A 364 19.24 24.13 -12.49
CA GLU A 364 19.61 22.73 -12.73
C GLU A 364 19.40 22.28 -14.19
N ASN A 365 18.33 22.76 -14.83
CA ASN A 365 17.97 22.41 -16.21
C ASN A 365 17.41 23.61 -16.98
N LYS A 366 18.31 24.37 -17.61
CA LYS A 366 17.98 25.58 -18.40
C LYS A 366 16.92 25.34 -19.49
N ASN A 367 16.86 24.12 -20.03
CA ASN A 367 16.00 23.75 -21.16
C ASN A 367 14.68 23.11 -20.74
N ILE A 368 14.41 22.95 -19.44
CA ILE A 368 13.17 22.33 -18.97
C ILE A 368 11.95 23.13 -19.42
N LEU A 369 10.93 22.46 -19.95
CA LEU A 369 9.64 23.08 -20.23
C LEU A 369 8.91 23.31 -18.92
N ALA A 370 8.83 24.56 -18.46
CA ALA A 370 8.08 24.90 -17.27
C ALA A 370 6.68 25.42 -17.62
N VAL A 371 5.67 24.87 -16.96
CA VAL A 371 4.28 25.35 -17.00
C VAL A 371 3.85 25.67 -15.57
N ALA A 372 3.53 26.93 -15.31
CA ALA A 372 3.14 27.41 -13.98
C ALA A 372 1.67 27.79 -13.93
N ARG A 373 0.99 27.38 -12.86
CA ARG A 373 -0.28 27.95 -12.44
C ARG A 373 -0.01 29.31 -11.80
N ALA A 374 -0.69 30.34 -12.27
CA ALA A 374 -0.62 31.68 -11.71
C ALA A 374 -1.97 32.09 -11.11
N ASN A 375 -1.97 32.46 -9.84
CA ASN A 375 -3.19 32.91 -9.15
C ASN A 375 -3.44 34.42 -9.31
N SER A 376 -2.45 35.20 -9.76
CA SER A 376 -2.58 36.64 -10.03
C SER A 376 -1.94 37.05 -11.37
N GLU A 377 -2.37 38.18 -11.92
CA GLU A 377 -1.78 38.74 -13.16
C GLU A 377 -0.32 39.16 -12.98
N ASP A 378 0.05 39.64 -11.79
CA ASP A 378 1.44 39.98 -11.48
C ASP A 378 2.34 38.75 -11.47
N SER A 379 1.85 37.62 -10.95
CA SER A 379 2.57 36.34 -11.01
C SER A 379 2.76 35.87 -12.44
N VAL A 380 1.75 36.04 -13.31
CA VAL A 380 1.87 35.72 -14.76
C VAL A 380 3.08 36.43 -15.36
N LYS A 381 3.23 37.74 -15.14
CA LYS A 381 4.36 38.54 -15.66
C LYS A 381 5.70 38.01 -15.16
N LYS A 382 5.79 37.64 -13.87
CA LYS A 382 7.01 37.09 -13.26
C LYS A 382 7.39 35.73 -13.86
N PHE A 383 6.44 34.80 -13.98
CA PHE A 383 6.69 33.48 -14.57
C PHE A 383 7.13 33.56 -16.03
N VAL A 384 6.48 34.41 -16.84
CA VAL A 384 6.85 34.62 -18.25
C VAL A 384 8.26 35.17 -18.36
N LYS A 385 8.63 36.14 -17.50
CA LYS A 385 10.00 36.69 -17.44
C LYS A 385 11.05 35.62 -17.11
N LEU A 386 10.69 34.62 -16.32
CA LEU A 386 11.54 33.47 -15.98
C LEU A 386 11.50 32.33 -17.02
N GLY A 387 10.82 32.53 -18.15
CA GLY A 387 10.78 31.57 -19.26
C GLY A 387 9.85 30.37 -19.01
N ALA A 388 8.88 30.50 -18.10
CA ALA A 388 7.78 29.54 -17.95
C ALA A 388 6.56 29.97 -18.78
N LYS A 389 5.85 28.97 -19.32
CA LYS A 389 4.49 29.16 -19.81
C LYS A 389 3.54 29.25 -18.60
N THR A 390 2.48 30.03 -18.70
CA THR A 390 1.57 30.27 -17.59
C THR A 390 0.15 29.92 -17.96
N ILE A 391 -0.59 29.42 -16.97
CA ILE A 391 -2.04 29.28 -17.01
C ILE A 391 -2.60 29.99 -15.79
N SER A 392 -3.57 30.88 -15.98
CA SER A 392 -4.32 31.50 -14.88
C SER A 392 -5.71 30.88 -14.80
N PRO A 393 -5.94 29.89 -13.91
CA PRO A 393 -7.19 29.14 -13.90
C PRO A 393 -8.41 30.04 -13.69
N TYR A 394 -8.31 31.08 -12.87
CA TYR A 394 -9.42 31.99 -12.61
C TYR A 394 -9.78 32.84 -13.83
N GLN A 395 -8.79 33.35 -14.57
CA GLN A 395 -9.03 34.08 -15.80
C GLN A 395 -9.55 33.16 -16.91
N SER A 396 -8.93 32.00 -17.12
CA SER A 396 -9.39 31.01 -18.11
C SER A 396 -10.82 30.56 -17.82
N SER A 397 -11.14 30.23 -16.56
CA SER A 397 -12.50 29.87 -16.17
C SER A 397 -13.48 31.02 -16.41
N GLY A 398 -13.08 32.26 -16.11
CA GLY A 398 -13.90 33.44 -16.38
C GLY A 398 -14.21 33.62 -17.87
N TYR A 399 -13.21 33.45 -18.73
CA TYR A 399 -13.39 33.48 -20.19
C TYR A 399 -14.30 32.34 -20.67
N ASP A 400 -14.11 31.13 -20.15
CA ASP A 400 -14.92 29.97 -20.53
C ASP A 400 -16.38 30.15 -20.12
N ILE A 401 -16.65 30.59 -18.87
CA ILE A 401 -18.00 30.89 -18.39
C ILE A 401 -18.64 31.98 -19.25
N SER A 402 -17.91 33.07 -19.53
CA SER A 402 -18.39 34.16 -20.38
C SER A 402 -18.74 33.65 -21.79
N ARG A 403 -17.88 32.83 -22.39
CA ARG A 403 -18.08 32.24 -23.72
C ARG A 403 -19.28 31.30 -23.74
N MET A 404 -19.50 30.52 -22.69
CA MET A 404 -20.66 29.64 -22.55
C MET A 404 -21.96 30.43 -22.42
N LEU A 405 -21.94 31.62 -21.83
CA LEU A 405 -23.11 32.51 -21.77
C LEU A 405 -23.39 33.23 -23.10
N ILE A 406 -22.34 33.74 -23.76
CA ILE A 406 -22.47 34.55 -24.98
C ILE A 406 -22.73 33.68 -26.22
N SER A 407 -22.06 32.53 -26.31
CA SER A 407 -22.14 31.65 -27.48
C SER A 407 -22.03 30.16 -27.08
N PRO A 408 -23.03 29.62 -26.36
CA PRO A 408 -22.99 28.29 -25.76
C PRO A 408 -22.59 27.18 -26.73
N LYS A 409 -23.22 27.14 -27.92
CA LYS A 409 -22.95 26.12 -28.95
C LYS A 409 -21.50 26.12 -29.44
N THR A 410 -20.86 27.31 -29.50
CA THR A 410 -19.45 27.41 -29.93
C THR A 410 -18.50 26.94 -28.82
N ALA A 411 -18.81 27.27 -27.57
CA ALA A 411 -18.03 26.85 -26.42
C ALA A 411 -18.10 25.33 -26.24
N GLU A 412 -19.29 24.74 -26.42
CA GLU A 412 -19.48 23.29 -26.41
C GLU A 412 -18.62 22.60 -27.47
N LEU A 413 -18.62 23.10 -28.70
CA LEU A 413 -17.83 22.52 -29.79
C LEU A 413 -16.31 22.58 -29.51
N VAL A 414 -15.81 23.71 -29.00
CA VAL A 414 -14.40 23.83 -28.59
C VAL A 414 -14.07 22.87 -27.45
N SER A 415 -14.97 22.74 -26.47
CA SER A 415 -14.79 21.84 -25.33
C SER A 415 -14.73 20.36 -25.76
N ILE A 416 -15.53 19.94 -26.75
CA ILE A 416 -15.50 18.59 -27.31
C ILE A 416 -14.13 18.27 -27.91
N VAL A 417 -13.52 19.22 -28.61
CA VAL A 417 -12.19 19.04 -29.25
C VAL A 417 -11.05 19.08 -28.22
N MET A 418 -11.22 19.84 -27.14
CA MET A 418 -10.22 19.93 -26.06
C MET A 418 -10.32 18.77 -25.05
N GLN A 419 -11.50 18.17 -24.90
CA GLN A 419 -11.71 17.02 -24.03
C GLN A 419 -11.34 15.73 -24.77
N SER A 420 -10.38 15.00 -24.22
CA SER A 420 -9.83 13.81 -24.88
C SER A 420 -10.74 12.58 -24.85
N ASP A 421 -11.93 12.63 -24.21
CA ASP A 421 -12.91 11.52 -24.16
C ASP A 421 -13.85 11.46 -25.37
N THR A 422 -13.69 12.37 -26.33
CA THR A 422 -14.53 12.41 -27.52
C THR A 422 -13.87 11.71 -28.71
N THR A 423 -14.64 11.49 -29.79
CA THR A 423 -14.11 10.89 -31.03
C THR A 423 -13.19 11.81 -31.81
N ILE A 424 -13.11 13.09 -31.46
CA ILE A 424 -12.36 14.13 -32.19
C ILE A 424 -11.29 14.72 -31.27
N GLU A 425 -10.03 14.67 -31.71
CA GLU A 425 -8.88 15.18 -30.96
C GLU A 425 -8.11 16.22 -31.78
N MET A 426 -7.30 17.04 -31.10
CA MET A 426 -6.32 17.94 -31.71
C MET A 426 -4.92 17.35 -31.57
N GLY A 427 -4.18 17.28 -32.67
CA GLY A 427 -2.86 16.67 -32.73
C GLY A 427 -1.82 17.58 -33.38
N GLU A 428 -0.57 17.40 -32.94
CA GLU A 428 0.60 18.13 -33.44
C GLU A 428 1.49 17.18 -34.25
N PHE A 429 1.78 17.53 -35.50
CA PHE A 429 2.59 16.72 -36.41
C PHE A 429 3.82 17.49 -36.88
N TYR A 430 4.99 17.05 -36.42
CA TYR A 430 6.26 17.65 -36.82
C TYR A 430 6.71 17.16 -38.20
N ILE A 431 6.97 18.10 -39.12
CA ILE A 431 7.33 17.79 -40.51
C ILE A 431 8.84 17.64 -40.64
N THR A 432 9.29 16.42 -40.92
CA THR A 432 10.71 16.12 -41.18
C THR A 432 11.04 16.24 -42.66
N LYS A 433 12.33 16.28 -43.01
CA LYS A 433 12.82 16.26 -44.41
C LYS A 433 12.28 15.08 -45.22
N LYS A 434 12.02 13.97 -44.55
CA LYS A 434 11.60 12.72 -45.18
C LYS A 434 10.07 12.63 -45.34
N SER A 435 9.32 13.54 -44.72
CA SER A 435 7.86 13.59 -44.85
C SER A 435 7.45 13.81 -46.32
N PRO A 436 6.46 13.07 -46.85
CA PRO A 436 5.99 13.23 -48.23
C PRO A 436 5.25 14.54 -48.48
N TYR A 437 5.02 15.32 -47.41
CA TYR A 437 4.36 16.63 -47.43
C TYR A 437 5.36 17.80 -47.35
N ALA A 438 6.64 17.52 -47.09
CA ALA A 438 7.68 18.54 -47.03
C ALA A 438 7.82 19.26 -48.38
N GLY A 439 7.71 20.59 -48.37
CA GLY A 439 7.83 21.44 -49.55
C GLY A 439 6.61 21.49 -50.46
N LYS A 440 5.52 20.77 -50.14
CA LYS A 440 4.28 20.79 -50.94
C LYS A 440 3.36 21.93 -50.52
N LYS A 441 2.55 22.42 -51.46
CA LYS A 441 1.44 23.32 -51.13
C LYS A 441 0.31 22.53 -50.51
N ILE A 442 -0.46 23.12 -49.59
CA ILE A 442 -1.58 22.45 -48.91
C ILE A 442 -2.55 21.80 -49.92
N LYS A 443 -2.87 22.49 -51.02
CA LYS A 443 -3.75 21.96 -52.07
C LYS A 443 -3.24 20.69 -52.78
N GLU A 444 -1.94 20.39 -52.68
CA GLU A 444 -1.28 19.24 -53.32
C GLU A 444 -1.12 18.05 -52.36
N THR A 445 -1.60 18.19 -51.11
CA THR A 445 -1.35 17.19 -50.07
C THR A 445 -2.48 16.20 -49.85
N ASP A 446 -3.69 16.51 -50.30
CA ASP A 446 -4.90 15.70 -50.08
C ASP A 446 -5.13 15.27 -48.63
N ILE A 447 -4.58 16.01 -47.65
CA ILE A 447 -4.66 15.62 -46.23
C ILE A 447 -6.12 15.51 -45.77
N ARG A 448 -6.97 16.45 -46.19
CA ARG A 448 -8.39 16.47 -45.84
C ARG A 448 -9.18 15.32 -46.48
N SER A 449 -8.93 15.01 -47.76
CA SER A 449 -9.65 13.97 -48.49
C SER A 449 -9.17 12.57 -48.14
N LYS A 450 -7.87 12.38 -47.92
CA LYS A 450 -7.24 11.08 -47.69
C LYS A 450 -7.27 10.62 -46.23
N TYR A 451 -7.13 11.55 -45.29
CA TYR A 451 -7.07 11.25 -43.85
C TYR A 451 -8.20 11.90 -43.07
N ASN A 452 -9.12 12.63 -43.71
CA ASN A 452 -10.21 13.32 -43.01
C ASN A 452 -9.71 14.31 -41.92
N LEU A 453 -8.49 14.83 -42.05
CA LEU A 453 -7.91 15.78 -41.09
C LEU A 453 -8.12 17.23 -41.54
N ILE A 454 -8.51 18.09 -40.59
CA ILE A 454 -8.64 19.54 -40.80
C ILE A 454 -7.37 20.21 -40.27
N ILE A 455 -6.64 20.92 -41.13
CA ILE A 455 -5.47 21.70 -40.73
C ILE A 455 -5.95 23.02 -40.13
N ILE A 456 -5.70 23.24 -38.84
CA ILE A 456 -6.09 24.47 -38.13
C ILE A 456 -4.97 25.51 -38.17
N ALA A 457 -3.73 25.07 -38.00
CA ALA A 457 -2.59 25.97 -37.99
C ALA A 457 -1.31 25.28 -38.47
N MET A 458 -0.36 26.10 -38.93
CA MET A 458 1.01 25.70 -39.21
C MET A 458 1.97 26.58 -38.41
N ILE A 459 2.85 25.96 -37.63
CA ILE A 459 3.89 26.65 -36.87
C ILE A 459 5.20 26.50 -37.62
N GLY A 460 5.75 27.60 -38.11
CA GLY A 460 7.03 27.65 -38.82
C GLY A 460 8.22 27.33 -37.90
N LYS A 461 9.38 27.07 -38.51
CA LYS A 461 10.62 26.80 -37.78
C LYS A 461 11.07 28.00 -36.91
N ASP A 462 10.70 29.21 -37.34
CA ASP A 462 10.88 30.47 -36.64
C ASP A 462 9.84 30.71 -35.51
N LYS A 463 8.99 29.71 -35.23
CA LYS A 463 7.86 29.76 -34.28
C LYS A 463 6.73 30.73 -34.68
N THR A 464 6.71 31.23 -35.91
CA THR A 464 5.56 31.99 -36.40
C THR A 464 4.36 31.06 -36.59
N THR A 465 3.19 31.45 -36.09
CA THR A 465 1.96 30.65 -36.19
C THR A 465 1.07 31.23 -37.28
N LYS A 466 0.75 30.41 -38.28
CA LYS A 466 -0.21 30.75 -39.33
C LYS A 466 -1.51 29.97 -39.11
N PHE A 467 -2.53 30.67 -38.61
CA PHE A 467 -3.88 30.12 -38.46
C PHE A 467 -4.61 30.07 -39.80
N ASN A 468 -5.40 29.01 -40.01
CA ASN A 468 -6.15 28.74 -41.23
C ASN A 468 -5.28 28.90 -42.50
N PRO A 469 -4.25 28.06 -42.67
CA PRO A 469 -3.31 28.21 -43.78
C PRO A 469 -4.02 28.02 -45.12
N LYS A 470 -3.66 28.86 -46.10
CA LYS A 470 -4.31 28.92 -47.41
C LYS A 470 -3.84 27.77 -48.30
N ALA A 471 -4.63 27.46 -49.32
CA ALA A 471 -4.35 26.40 -50.31
C ALA A 471 -2.95 26.48 -50.96
N ASN A 472 -2.40 27.69 -51.13
CA ASN A 472 -1.08 27.92 -51.74
C ASN A 472 0.09 27.99 -50.73
N ASP A 473 -0.19 27.87 -49.43
CA ASP A 473 0.86 27.87 -48.41
C ASP A 473 1.67 26.57 -48.49
N ILE A 474 2.98 26.73 -48.34
CA ILE A 474 3.95 25.63 -48.45
C ILE A 474 4.21 25.07 -47.06
N ILE A 475 4.17 23.75 -46.94
CA ILE A 475 4.51 23.05 -45.70
C ILE A 475 6.04 22.94 -45.62
N GLU A 476 6.66 23.80 -44.83
CA GLU A 476 8.11 23.84 -44.71
C GLU A 476 8.67 22.69 -43.86
N ILE A 477 9.90 22.30 -44.16
CA ILE A 477 10.63 21.33 -43.34
C ILE A 477 10.91 21.94 -41.96
N GLY A 478 10.61 21.19 -40.90
CA GLY A 478 10.74 21.64 -39.52
C GLY A 478 9.56 22.49 -39.03
N SER A 479 8.51 22.63 -39.84
CA SER A 479 7.22 23.15 -39.38
C SER A 479 6.45 22.10 -38.58
N THR A 480 5.51 22.55 -37.75
CA THR A 480 4.55 21.68 -37.05
C THR A 480 3.15 21.99 -37.57
N LEU A 481 2.42 20.98 -38.01
CA LEU A 481 1.02 21.09 -38.38
C LEU A 481 0.14 20.79 -37.16
N ILE A 482 -0.83 21.66 -36.90
CA ILE A 482 -1.89 21.43 -35.91
C ILE A 482 -3.13 21.01 -36.67
N CYS A 483 -3.57 19.77 -36.44
CA CYS A 483 -4.72 19.18 -37.11
C CYS A 483 -5.80 18.76 -36.11
N VAL A 484 -7.05 18.72 -36.58
CA VAL A 484 -8.18 18.14 -35.84
C VAL A 484 -8.82 17.04 -36.68
N GLY A 485 -9.13 15.92 -36.03
CA GLY A 485 -9.76 14.76 -36.66
C GLY A 485 -9.97 13.62 -35.67
N THR A 486 -10.34 12.44 -36.17
CA THR A 486 -10.49 11.28 -35.29
C THR A 486 -9.13 10.71 -34.88
N LYS A 487 -9.09 10.03 -33.74
CA LYS A 487 -7.86 9.38 -33.26
C LYS A 487 -7.28 8.39 -34.29
N GLU A 488 -8.13 7.58 -34.90
CA GLU A 488 -7.73 6.60 -35.92
C GLU A 488 -7.10 7.28 -37.15
N ASP A 489 -7.68 8.40 -37.58
CA ASP A 489 -7.17 9.19 -38.70
C ASP A 489 -5.83 9.86 -38.38
N MET A 490 -5.67 10.35 -37.15
CA MET A 490 -4.41 10.93 -36.67
C MET A 490 -3.30 9.89 -36.59
N GLU A 491 -3.58 8.68 -36.09
CA GLU A 491 -2.60 7.59 -36.06
C GLU A 491 -2.16 7.17 -37.48
N LYS A 492 -3.09 7.09 -38.45
CA LYS A 492 -2.78 6.82 -39.86
C LYS A 492 -1.89 7.91 -40.47
N PHE A 493 -2.15 9.16 -40.15
CA PHE A 493 -1.35 10.29 -40.64
C PHE A 493 0.04 10.34 -39.99
N GLU A 494 0.12 10.06 -38.68
CA GLU A 494 1.39 9.99 -37.95
C GLU A 494 2.29 8.90 -38.53
N GLN A 495 1.74 7.73 -38.87
CA GLN A 495 2.50 6.65 -39.51
C GLN A 495 3.14 7.10 -40.82
N ILE A 496 2.46 7.87 -41.66
CA ILE A 496 3.00 8.33 -42.95
C ILE A 496 4.14 9.34 -42.74
N ILE A 497 3.97 10.26 -41.79
CA ILE A 497 4.98 11.28 -41.46
C ILE A 497 6.20 10.66 -40.77
N SER A 498 5.99 9.60 -39.98
CA SER A 498 7.04 8.93 -39.20
C SER A 498 7.72 7.76 -39.92
N GLN A 499 7.04 7.00 -40.78
CA GLN A 499 7.60 5.85 -41.56
C GLN A 499 8.68 6.26 -42.55
N SER A 500 8.81 7.54 -42.84
CA SER A 500 9.94 8.04 -43.58
C SER A 500 11.25 7.94 -42.75
N SER A 501 11.19 7.67 -41.45
CA SER A 501 12.31 7.77 -40.49
C SER A 501 13.07 6.48 -40.18
N PHE A 502 12.89 5.40 -40.94
CA PHE A 502 13.82 4.27 -40.92
C PHE A 502 14.93 4.42 -41.98
#